data_AF-A0A960PWR2-F1
#
_entry.id   AF-A0A960PWR2-F1
#
_cell.length_a   1.000
_cell.length_b   1.000
_cell.length_c   1.000
_cell.angle_alpha   90.00
_cell.angle_beta   90.00
_cell.angle_gamma   90.00
#
_symmetry.space_group_name_H-M   'P 1'
#
loop_
_entity.id
_entity.type
_entity.pdbx_description
1 polymer ?
#
loop_
_entity_poly.entity_id
_entity_poly.type
_entity_poly.pdbx_seq_one_letter_code
_entity_poly.pdbx_strand_id
1 'polypeptide(L)'
;MNIVHARHVAWRTYGLETIVLDLMQKQMFGFNHSAAAIWEFLAEPRQMKSIIGRSPVNGTAAFLQQLVDLGLLMESHDAVDGRLKDIDTKPELLWQEPMLAVAATCAFLPAQSALCNQNPFS
;
A
#
# COMPACT_ATOMS: atom_id res chain seq x y z
N MET A 1 6.57 -8.06 -17.10
CA MET A 1 7.15 -7.79 -15.77
C MET A 1 6.15 -8.27 -14.75
N ASN A 2 6.45 -9.31 -14.00
CA ASN A 2 5.56 -9.81 -12.95
C ASN A 2 5.97 -9.15 -11.64
N ILE A 3 5.01 -8.49 -11.01
CA ILE A 3 5.26 -7.65 -9.83
C ILE A 3 4.44 -8.20 -8.68
N VAL A 4 5.05 -8.29 -7.50
CA VAL A 4 4.39 -8.72 -6.26
C VAL A 4 4.68 -7.75 -5.13
N HIS A 5 3.85 -7.75 -4.09
CA HIS A 5 4.14 -6.97 -2.88
C HIS A 5 5.46 -7.40 -2.24
N ALA A 6 6.23 -6.42 -1.77
CA ALA A 6 7.41 -6.70 -0.98
C ALA A 6 7.04 -7.36 0.36
N ARG A 7 7.82 -8.35 0.80
CA ARG A 7 7.49 -9.16 2.00
C ARG A 7 7.47 -8.36 3.31
N HIS A 8 8.14 -7.22 3.34
CA HIS A 8 8.21 -6.33 4.50
C HIS A 8 7.07 -5.31 4.53
N VAL A 9 6.10 -5.42 3.61
CA VAL A 9 4.98 -4.50 3.52
C VAL A 9 3.74 -5.10 4.15
N ALA A 10 3.06 -4.30 4.97
CA ALA A 10 1.71 -4.57 5.45
C ALA A 10 0.76 -3.49 4.93
N TRP A 11 -0.53 -3.79 4.77
CA TRP A 11 -1.47 -2.80 4.26
C TRP A 11 -2.88 -3.04 4.78
N ARG A 12 -3.69 -1.99 4.74
CA ARG A 12 -5.13 -2.07 5.04
C ARG A 12 -5.90 -0.95 4.35
N THR A 13 -7.08 -1.28 3.86
CA THR A 13 -8.04 -0.33 3.29
C THR A 13 -8.94 0.26 4.37
N TYR A 14 -9.07 1.59 4.39
CA TYR A 14 -9.98 2.35 5.26
C TYR A 14 -10.81 3.32 4.41
N GLY A 15 -12.10 3.01 4.23
CA GLY A 15 -12.96 3.81 3.36
C GLY A 15 -12.48 3.76 1.90
N LEU A 16 -12.07 4.91 1.36
CA LEU A 16 -11.57 5.04 -0.02
C LEU A 16 -10.05 5.10 -0.11
N GLU A 17 -9.34 5.01 1.01
CA GLU A 17 -7.88 5.07 1.06
C GLU A 17 -7.29 3.71 1.43
N THR A 18 -6.15 3.39 0.84
CA THR A 18 -5.32 2.27 1.28
C THR A 18 -4.07 2.80 1.96
N ILE A 19 -3.83 2.33 3.17
CA ILE A 19 -2.62 2.63 3.92
C ILE A 19 -1.66 1.46 3.73
N VAL A 20 -0.46 1.77 3.26
CA VAL A 20 0.64 0.82 3.08
C VAL A 20 1.77 1.16 4.03
N LEU A 21 2.26 0.16 4.76
CA LEU A 21 3.31 0.28 5.77
C LEU A 21 4.54 -0.47 5.28
N ASP A 22 5.64 0.25 5.06
CA ASP A 22 6.97 -0.33 4.87
C ASP A 22 7.60 -0.54 6.27
N LEU A 23 7.60 -1.79 6.72
CA LEU A 23 8.13 -2.17 8.02
C LEU A 23 9.66 -2.16 8.08
N MET A 24 10.34 -2.18 6.93
CA MET A 24 11.79 -2.15 6.82
C MET A 24 12.31 -0.71 6.89
N GLN A 25 11.76 0.19 6.09
CA GLN A 25 12.14 1.60 6.05
C GLN A 25 11.41 2.48 7.07
N LYS A 26 10.42 1.91 7.79
CA LYS A 26 9.58 2.63 8.76
C LYS A 26 8.85 3.80 8.10
N GLN A 27 8.21 3.55 6.97
CA GLN A 27 7.44 4.54 6.21
C GLN A 27 5.98 4.10 6.06
N MET A 28 5.09 5.06 5.94
CA MET A 28 3.67 4.88 5.67
C MET A 28 3.30 5.66 4.41
N PHE A 29 2.43 5.07 3.60
CA PHE A 29 1.98 5.63 2.34
C PHE A 29 0.46 5.59 2.29
N GLY A 30 -0.16 6.68 1.87
CA GLY A 30 -1.58 6.77 1.60
C GLY A 30 -1.85 6.72 0.10
N PHE A 31 -2.72 5.81 -0.31
CA PHE A 31 -3.11 5.61 -1.70
C PHE A 31 -4.56 5.99 -1.90
N ASN A 32 -4.85 6.62 -3.05
CA ASN A 32 -6.22 6.85 -3.46
C ASN A 32 -6.94 5.55 -3.83
N HIS A 33 -8.25 5.63 -4.05
CA HIS A 33 -9.09 4.48 -4.39
C HIS A 33 -8.58 3.71 -5.63
N SER A 34 -8.05 4.43 -6.62
CA SER A 34 -7.48 3.83 -7.82
C SER A 34 -6.24 3.00 -7.54
N ALA A 35 -5.30 3.57 -6.79
CA ALA A 35 -4.08 2.87 -6.39
C ALA A 35 -4.39 1.69 -5.46
N ALA A 36 -5.41 1.81 -4.60
CA ALA A 36 -5.92 0.71 -3.79
C ALA A 36 -6.37 -0.48 -4.64
N ALA A 37 -7.14 -0.24 -5.71
CA ALA A 37 -7.59 -1.31 -6.61
C ALA A 37 -6.43 -2.04 -7.31
N ILE A 38 -5.37 -1.31 -7.69
CA ILE A 38 -4.13 -1.93 -8.22
C ILE A 38 -3.47 -2.79 -7.15
N TRP A 39 -3.33 -2.24 -5.95
CA TRP A 39 -2.68 -2.91 -4.83
C TRP A 39 -3.40 -4.21 -4.45
N GLU A 40 -4.72 -4.16 -4.31
CA GLU A 40 -5.58 -5.33 -4.05
C GLU A 40 -5.45 -6.39 -5.14
N PHE A 41 -5.41 -5.98 -6.41
CA PHE A 41 -5.21 -6.88 -7.53
C PHE A 41 -3.89 -7.64 -7.46
N LEU A 42 -2.80 -6.99 -7.03
CA LEU A 42 -1.49 -7.62 -6.87
C LEU A 42 -1.44 -8.60 -5.68
N ALA A 43 -2.29 -8.43 -4.67
CA ALA A 43 -2.35 -9.32 -3.50
C ALA A 43 -3.00 -10.68 -3.81
N GLU A 44 -4.00 -10.72 -4.70
CA GLU A 44 -4.78 -11.93 -4.97
C GLU A 44 -4.90 -12.29 -6.47
N PRO A 45 -3.81 -12.78 -7.10
CA PRO A 45 -3.83 -13.12 -8.52
C PRO A 45 -4.84 -14.21 -8.93
N ARG A 46 -5.38 -14.98 -7.98
CA ARG A 46 -6.22 -16.17 -8.24
C ARG A 46 -7.73 -15.93 -8.12
N GLN A 47 -8.19 -14.79 -7.56
CA GLN A 47 -9.63 -14.49 -7.43
C GLN A 47 -10.21 -13.79 -8.68
N MET A 48 -9.63 -14.06 -9.85
CA MET A 48 -9.90 -13.38 -11.11
C MET A 48 -11.16 -13.93 -11.81
N LYS A 49 -12.34 -13.76 -11.20
CA LYS A 49 -13.61 -13.94 -11.92
C LYS A 49 -13.98 -12.63 -12.61
N SER A 50 -13.94 -12.65 -13.94
CA SER A 50 -14.71 -11.83 -14.89
C SER A 50 -14.88 -10.34 -14.58
N ILE A 51 -14.07 -9.46 -15.19
CA ILE A 51 -14.54 -8.12 -15.61
C ILE A 51 -13.90 -7.82 -16.97
N ILE A 52 -14.76 -7.52 -17.94
CA ILE A 52 -14.47 -7.08 -19.31
C ILE A 52 -14.72 -5.58 -19.33
N GLY A 53 -13.75 -4.78 -19.74
CA GLY A 53 -13.79 -3.31 -19.67
C GLY A 53 -12.50 -2.71 -20.24
N ARG A 54 -12.41 -1.40 -20.50
CA ARG A 54 -11.52 -0.81 -21.52
C ARG A 54 -10.08 -0.53 -21.08
N SER A 55 -9.21 -0.37 -22.09
CA SER A 55 -7.80 0.09 -22.13
C SER A 55 -7.12 0.57 -20.83
N PRO A 56 -5.86 0.17 -20.55
CA PRO A 56 -5.13 0.63 -19.36
C PRO A 56 -5.08 2.17 -19.28
N VAL A 57 -5.44 2.70 -18.11
CA VAL A 57 -5.46 4.12 -17.80
C VAL A 57 -4.03 4.70 -17.84
N ASN A 58 -3.89 5.88 -18.45
CA ASN A 58 -2.66 6.67 -18.46
C ASN A 58 -2.08 6.77 -17.04
N GLY A 59 -0.82 6.36 -16.87
CA GLY A 59 -0.10 6.49 -15.60
C GLY A 59 0.02 5.22 -14.75
N THR A 60 -0.69 4.13 -15.08
CA THR A 60 -0.59 2.85 -14.33
C THR A 60 0.84 2.30 -14.32
N ALA A 61 1.50 2.27 -15.47
CA ALA A 61 2.89 1.79 -15.57
C ALA A 61 3.87 2.69 -14.78
N ALA A 62 3.68 4.01 -14.84
CA ALA A 62 4.49 4.96 -14.08
C ALA A 62 4.27 4.81 -12.57
N PHE A 63 3.03 4.56 -12.15
CA PHE A 63 2.71 4.29 -10.75
C PHE A 63 3.31 2.97 -10.26
N LEU A 64 3.21 1.89 -11.04
CA LEU A 64 3.87 0.63 -10.70
C LEU A 64 5.39 0.79 -10.60
N GLN A 65 6.01 1.53 -11.52
CA GLN A 65 7.43 1.84 -11.45
C GLN A 65 7.76 2.65 -10.19
N GLN A 66 6.96 3.68 -9.86
CA GLN A 66 7.11 4.45 -8.63
C GLN A 66 7.07 3.54 -7.39
N LEU A 67 6.16 2.56 -7.33
CA LEU A 67 6.08 1.63 -6.20
C LEU A 67 7.28 0.66 -6.13
N VAL A 68 7.86 0.28 -7.27
CA VAL A 68 9.12 -0.48 -7.34
C VAL A 68 10.28 0.38 -6.84
N ASP A 69 10.36 1.64 -7.27
CA ASP A 69 11.42 2.59 -6.86
C ASP A 69 11.35 2.89 -5.35
N LEU A 70 10.14 2.89 -4.77
CA LEU A 70 9.91 2.99 -3.33
C LEU A 70 10.20 1.70 -2.56
N GLY A 71 10.47 0.58 -3.25
CA GLY A 71 10.72 -0.73 -2.63
C GLY A 71 9.46 -1.45 -2.13
N LEU A 72 8.27 -0.93 -2.44
CA LEU A 72 6.99 -1.50 -2.01
C LEU A 72 6.57 -2.71 -2.83
N LEU A 73 7.07 -2.78 -4.06
CA LEU A 73 6.88 -3.87 -5.00
C LEU A 73 8.22 -4.51 -5.38
N MET A 74 8.19 -5.80 -5.69
CA MET A 74 9.36 -6.56 -6.16
C MET A 74 9.03 -7.28 -7.46
N GLU A 75 10.02 -7.41 -8.33
CA GLU A 75 9.92 -8.29 -9.50
C GLU A 75 9.95 -9.76 -9.07
N SER A 76 9.03 -10.57 -9.59
CA SER A 76 8.99 -12.02 -9.38
C SER A 76 9.22 -12.75 -10.69
N HIS A 77 10.04 -13.80 -10.66
CA HIS A 77 10.23 -14.70 -11.80
C HIS A 77 9.10 -15.74 -11.94
N ASP A 78 8.34 -16.00 -10.87
CA ASP A 78 7.22 -16.93 -10.83
C ASP A 78 5.92 -16.19 -10.50
N ALA A 79 5.10 -15.85 -11.50
CA ALA A 79 3.65 -15.65 -11.36
C ALA A 79 2.96 -15.29 -12.70
N VAL A 80 1.63 -15.39 -12.69
CA VAL A 80 0.70 -15.47 -13.82
C VAL A 80 0.40 -14.09 -14.43
N ASP A 81 0.29 -14.07 -15.75
CA ASP A 81 -0.12 -12.92 -16.58
C ASP A 81 -1.53 -12.45 -16.18
N GLY A 82 -1.63 -11.28 -15.56
CA GLY A 82 -2.88 -10.74 -15.01
C GLY A 82 -3.21 -9.37 -15.60
N ARG A 83 -4.46 -9.17 -16.03
CA ARG A 83 -4.95 -7.87 -16.53
C ARG A 83 -5.69 -7.11 -15.43
N LEU A 84 -5.21 -5.90 -15.11
CA LEU A 84 -5.87 -4.96 -14.20
C LEU A 84 -7.23 -4.53 -14.79
N LYS A 85 -8.26 -4.48 -13.94
CA LYS A 85 -9.64 -4.11 -14.28
C LYS A 85 -9.88 -2.61 -14.07
N ASP A 86 -10.96 -2.09 -14.65
CA ASP A 86 -11.42 -0.70 -14.65
C ASP A 86 -11.03 0.12 -13.41
N ILE A 87 -10.06 1.02 -13.59
CA ILE A 87 -9.67 2.02 -12.62
C ILE A 87 -10.03 3.37 -13.22
N ASP A 88 -11.25 3.83 -12.96
CA ASP A 88 -11.83 5.00 -13.64
C ASP A 88 -11.10 6.33 -13.34
N THR A 89 -10.17 6.30 -12.38
CA THR A 89 -9.36 7.45 -11.95
C THR A 89 -7.85 7.14 -11.96
N LYS A 90 -7.00 8.16 -12.10
CA LYS A 90 -5.53 8.00 -12.09
C LYS A 90 -5.05 7.48 -10.72
N PRO A 91 -4.21 6.44 -10.65
CA PRO A 91 -3.64 5.96 -9.39
C PRO A 91 -2.61 6.96 -8.85
N GLU A 92 -2.69 7.28 -7.56
CA GLU A 92 -1.85 8.31 -6.94
C GLU A 92 -1.43 7.91 -5.51
N LEU A 93 -0.16 8.21 -5.22
CA LEU A 93 0.35 8.36 -3.87
C LEU A 93 -0.15 9.71 -3.33
N LEU A 94 -1.04 9.69 -2.35
CA LEU A 94 -1.63 10.88 -1.73
C LEU A 94 -0.67 11.54 -0.74
N TRP A 95 -0.04 10.73 0.11
CA TRP A 95 0.87 11.20 1.14
C TRP A 95 1.88 10.11 1.52
N GLN A 96 3.01 10.54 2.09
CA GLN A 96 4.05 9.69 2.62
C GLN A 96 4.53 10.28 3.95
N GLU A 97 4.59 9.46 5.00
CA GLU A 97 5.02 9.88 6.33
C GLU A 97 5.90 8.81 7.01
N PRO A 98 6.87 9.21 7.85
CA PRO A 98 7.59 8.26 8.67
C PRO A 98 6.66 7.60 9.70
N MET A 99 6.84 6.31 9.97
CA MET A 99 6.17 5.62 11.07
C MET A 99 6.68 6.18 12.39
N LEU A 100 5.78 6.83 13.15
CA LEU A 100 6.11 7.24 14.51
C LEU A 100 6.23 6.00 15.40
N ALA A 101 7.35 5.87 16.11
CA ALA A 101 7.47 4.89 17.19
C ALA A 101 6.43 5.21 18.28
N VAL A 102 5.86 4.19 18.94
CA VAL A 102 4.92 4.38 20.07
C VAL A 102 5.52 5.23 21.19
N ALA A 103 6.84 5.17 21.38
CA ALA A 103 7.55 6.05 22.31
C ALA A 103 7.58 7.53 21.86
N ALA A 104 7.51 7.79 20.55
CA ALA A 104 7.52 9.13 19.96
C ALA A 104 6.12 9.77 19.92
N THR A 105 5.04 8.97 19.84
CA THR A 105 3.66 9.49 19.90
C THR A 105 3.31 10.07 21.27
N CYS A 106 4.02 9.69 22.32
CA CYS A 106 3.85 10.26 23.67
C CYS A 106 4.30 11.72 23.80
N ALA A 107 5.14 12.21 22.88
CA ALA A 107 5.48 13.63 22.82
C ALA A 107 4.33 14.48 22.24
N PHE A 108 3.39 13.86 21.51
CA PHE A 108 2.28 14.54 20.84
C PHE A 108 0.92 14.28 21.52
N LEU A 109 0.88 13.39 22.52
CA LEU A 109 -0.30 13.13 23.33
C LEU A 109 -0.23 13.98 24.62
N PRO A 110 -1.37 14.50 25.11
CA PRO A 110 -1.40 15.14 26.42
C PRO A 110 -0.89 14.15 27.49
N ALA A 111 -0.12 14.66 28.45
CA ALA A 111 0.63 13.90 29.46
C ALA A 111 -0.18 12.91 30.32
N GLN A 112 -1.49 12.80 30.11
CA GLN A 112 -2.42 11.94 30.83
C GLN A 112 -2.95 10.77 29.99
N SER A 113 -2.50 10.56 28.75
CA SER A 113 -2.95 9.41 27.96
C SER A 113 -2.38 8.10 28.53
N ALA A 114 -3.26 7.18 28.93
CA ALA A 114 -2.91 5.89 29.55
C ALA A 114 -2.00 5.00 28.68
N LEU A 115 -1.92 5.30 27.37
CA LEU A 115 -1.09 4.58 26.39
C LEU A 115 0.42 4.85 26.56
N CYS A 116 0.79 5.96 27.20
CA CYS A 116 2.20 6.38 27.33
C CYS A 116 2.91 5.87 28.58
N ASN A 117 2.15 5.33 29.54
CA ASN A 117 2.68 4.78 30.79
C ASN A 117 2.48 3.27 30.91
N GLN A 118 2.01 2.61 29.84
CA GLN A 118 1.89 1.16 29.81
C GLN A 118 3.10 0.57 29.10
N ASN A 119 3.87 -0.21 29.85
CA ASN A 119 4.91 -1.05 29.28
C ASN A 119 4.20 -2.06 28.36
N PRO A 120 4.49 -2.10 27.05
CA PRO A 120 3.79 -3.01 26.12
C PRO A 120 4.09 -4.50 26.38
N PHE A 121 4.91 -4.81 27.39
CA PHE A 121 5.33 -6.15 27.78
C PHE A 121 5.00 -6.52 29.25
N SER A 122 4.21 -5.70 29.96
CA SER A 122 3.72 -6.03 31.31
C SER A 122 2.34 -6.68 31.31
#